data_AF-J9GLL9-F1
#
_entry.id   AF-J9GLL9-F1
#
_cell.length_a   1.000
_cell.length_b   1.000
_cell.length_c   1.000
_cell.angle_alpha   90.00
_cell.angle_beta   90.00
_cell.angle_gamma   90.00
#
_symmetry.space_group_name_H-M   'P 1'
#
loop_
_entity.id
_entity.type
_entity.pdbx_description
1 polymer ?
#
loop_
_entity_poly.entity_id
_entity_poly.type
_entity_poly.pdbx_seq_one_letter_code
_entity_poly.pdbx_strand_id
1 'polypeptide(L)'
;MVESLRRLASEAWPEECASLKESTDRFLNNIFLFNDPWDMEQCSIPVEFNGSINWDYYPADDPEWTYMLGRQSYVLLLARQGALTGKKEYADKIAYFISDFIDRSPLTEHSKSTTWRTLDTGIRMSNWISAWDMLDECGLAPVQILDKIKTSLKTHIDYMLSVDTPFLRLSNWGVIGNSGVYQAALFLGDEETASRMEKYIADELSIQVDPDGWHWEQSPMYHAEVLTAVLRVVRLAKRYGRILPSIITEAGLSMSLAVAKSAKPNHYQFMQGDSDDTDVRGLLTGAAILYQSAELKFHGFQQPDFESLFWIHEDELSAFYALEAKPLPLLTAN
;
A
#
# COMPACT_ATOMS: atom_id res chain seq x y z
N MET A 1 -13.51 -11.52 -14.38
CA MET A 1 -12.46 -10.91 -13.52
C MET A 1 -11.02 -11.15 -13.98
N VAL A 2 -10.38 -12.32 -13.77
CA VAL A 2 -8.92 -12.50 -14.09
C VAL A 2 -8.57 -12.28 -15.57
N GLU A 3 -9.41 -12.76 -16.49
CA GLU A 3 -9.19 -12.53 -17.93
C GLU A 3 -9.34 -11.04 -18.30
N SER A 4 -10.31 -10.35 -17.68
CA SER A 4 -10.50 -8.91 -17.83
C SER A 4 -9.30 -8.12 -17.30
N LEU A 5 -8.76 -8.49 -16.12
CA LEU A 5 -7.54 -7.92 -15.55
C LEU A 5 -6.37 -8.02 -16.52
N ARG A 6 -6.09 -9.23 -17.01
CA ARG A 6 -4.96 -9.48 -17.92
C ARG A 6 -5.06 -8.66 -19.20
N ARG A 7 -6.24 -8.64 -19.80
CA ARG A 7 -6.51 -7.86 -21.01
C ARG A 7 -6.29 -6.37 -20.74
N LEU A 8 -6.97 -5.81 -19.74
CA LEU A 8 -6.88 -4.39 -19.40
C LEU A 8 -5.44 -3.99 -19.09
N ALA A 9 -4.73 -4.75 -18.25
CA ALA A 9 -3.33 -4.48 -17.95
C ALA A 9 -2.46 -4.46 -19.23
N SER A 10 -2.59 -5.47 -20.10
CA SER A 10 -1.76 -5.55 -21.31
C SER A 10 -2.08 -4.49 -22.37
N GLU A 11 -3.34 -4.06 -22.47
CA GLU A 11 -3.79 -3.08 -23.46
C GLU A 11 -3.56 -1.64 -23.00
N ALA A 12 -3.83 -1.36 -21.72
CA ALA A 12 -3.79 -0.02 -21.16
C ALA A 12 -2.43 0.35 -20.56
N TRP A 13 -1.68 -0.63 -20.07
CA TRP A 13 -0.47 -0.45 -19.25
C TRP A 13 0.68 -1.40 -19.64
N PRO A 14 1.08 -1.45 -20.93
CA PRO A 14 2.13 -2.37 -21.39
C PRO A 14 3.51 -2.05 -20.79
N GLU A 15 3.80 -0.77 -20.51
CA GLU A 15 5.09 -0.34 -19.93
C GLU A 15 5.20 -0.75 -18.46
N GLU A 16 4.12 -0.60 -17.69
CA GLU A 16 4.02 -1.03 -16.30
C GLU A 16 4.09 -2.56 -16.20
N CYS A 17 3.44 -3.28 -17.12
CA CYS A 17 3.58 -4.74 -17.20
C CYS A 17 5.03 -5.17 -17.47
N ALA A 18 5.75 -4.45 -18.35
CA ALA A 18 7.15 -4.74 -18.65
C ALA A 18 8.06 -4.44 -17.45
N SER A 19 7.87 -3.29 -16.80
CA SER A 19 8.61 -2.90 -15.59
C SER A 19 8.37 -3.89 -14.44
N LEU A 20 7.11 -4.26 -14.19
CA LEU A 20 6.74 -5.26 -13.20
C LEU A 20 7.43 -6.61 -13.47
N LYS A 21 7.45 -7.04 -14.73
CA LYS A 21 8.16 -8.26 -15.12
C LYS A 21 9.66 -8.16 -14.83
N GLU A 22 10.29 -7.05 -15.15
CA GLU A 22 11.72 -6.85 -14.91
C GLU A 22 12.06 -6.91 -13.41
N SER A 23 11.29 -6.22 -12.58
CA SER A 23 11.44 -6.24 -11.11
C SER A 23 11.21 -7.64 -10.54
N THR A 24 10.16 -8.33 -10.97
CA THR A 24 9.86 -9.67 -10.45
C THR A 24 10.84 -10.73 -10.93
N ASP A 25 11.43 -10.62 -12.13
CA ASP A 25 12.53 -11.48 -12.57
C ASP A 25 13.76 -11.34 -11.66
N ARG A 26 14.06 -10.12 -11.17
CA ARG A 26 15.12 -9.92 -10.15
C ARG A 26 14.76 -10.60 -8.83
N PHE A 27 13.55 -10.39 -8.31
CA PHE A 27 13.14 -10.95 -7.03
C PHE A 27 13.12 -12.48 -7.04
N LEU A 28 12.73 -13.11 -8.16
CA LEU A 28 12.84 -14.57 -8.32
C LEU A 28 14.26 -15.09 -8.05
N ASN A 29 15.28 -14.29 -8.37
CA ASN A 29 16.70 -14.59 -8.19
C ASN A 29 17.32 -14.02 -6.90
N ASN A 30 16.52 -13.57 -5.91
CA ASN A 30 17.01 -12.92 -4.68
C ASN A 30 17.85 -11.65 -4.94
N ILE A 31 17.53 -10.93 -6.03
CA ILE A 31 18.13 -9.65 -6.35
C ILE A 31 17.09 -8.58 -5.98
N PHE A 32 17.45 -7.70 -5.04
CA PHE A 32 16.58 -6.66 -4.51
C PHE A 32 17.02 -5.30 -5.02
N LEU A 33 16.10 -4.62 -5.68
CA LEU A 33 16.22 -3.22 -6.13
C LEU A 33 14.88 -2.57 -5.83
N PHE A 34 14.88 -1.57 -4.96
CA PHE A 34 13.70 -0.80 -4.58
C PHE A 34 13.73 0.50 -5.37
N ASN A 35 13.01 0.55 -6.49
CA ASN A 35 13.00 1.69 -7.39
C ASN A 35 11.59 1.99 -7.91
N ASP A 36 10.55 1.56 -7.18
CA ASP A 36 9.17 1.92 -7.51
C ASP A 36 8.92 3.39 -7.16
N PRO A 37 8.03 4.09 -7.91
CA PRO A 37 7.78 5.53 -7.71
C PRO A 37 7.31 5.95 -6.32
N TRP A 38 6.81 4.99 -5.52
CA TRP A 38 6.33 5.18 -4.15
C TRP A 38 7.22 4.50 -3.10
N ASP A 39 8.34 3.91 -3.50
CA ASP A 39 9.36 3.51 -2.53
C ASP A 39 9.89 4.81 -1.88
N MET A 40 9.65 4.99 -0.58
CA MET A 40 10.11 6.20 0.14
C MET A 40 11.64 6.37 0.11
N GLU A 41 12.37 5.31 -0.23
CA GLU A 41 13.83 5.27 -0.28
C GLU A 41 14.28 4.50 -1.53
N GLN A 42 14.24 5.18 -2.68
CA GLN A 42 14.63 4.60 -3.95
C GLN A 42 16.15 4.35 -4.01
N CYS A 43 16.49 3.15 -4.45
CA CYS A 43 17.85 2.66 -4.60
C CYS A 43 18.16 2.44 -6.08
N SER A 44 19.39 2.75 -6.49
CA SER A 44 19.89 2.48 -7.84
C SER A 44 20.82 1.27 -7.93
N ILE A 45 21.27 0.76 -6.77
CA ILE A 45 22.22 -0.35 -6.68
C ILE A 45 21.47 -1.61 -6.22
N PRO A 46 21.41 -2.66 -7.05
CA PRO A 46 20.79 -3.91 -6.63
C PRO A 46 21.65 -4.64 -5.61
N VAL A 47 21.00 -5.29 -4.64
CA VAL A 47 21.63 -6.18 -3.65
C VAL A 47 21.21 -7.61 -3.92
N GLU A 48 22.20 -8.48 -4.13
CA GLU A 48 21.99 -9.91 -4.39
C GLU A 48 22.34 -10.74 -3.15
N PHE A 49 21.45 -11.63 -2.74
CA PHE A 49 21.73 -12.62 -1.69
C PHE A 49 22.03 -13.99 -2.29
N ASN A 50 23.32 -14.33 -2.34
CA ASN A 50 23.81 -15.66 -2.66
C ASN A 50 23.53 -16.63 -1.50
N GLY A 51 22.33 -17.23 -1.49
CA GLY A 51 21.92 -18.21 -0.48
C GLY A 51 20.78 -17.70 0.40
N SER A 52 20.95 -17.79 1.73
CA SER A 52 19.93 -17.29 2.67
C SER A 52 19.91 -15.77 2.70
N ILE A 53 18.71 -15.19 2.80
CA ILE A 53 18.55 -13.73 2.88
C ILE A 53 19.02 -13.27 4.26
N ASN A 54 19.86 -12.25 4.29
CA ASN A 54 20.14 -11.53 5.53
C ASN A 54 19.09 -10.44 5.69
N TRP A 55 18.04 -10.72 6.46
CA TRP A 55 16.93 -9.80 6.69
C TRP A 55 17.34 -8.52 7.42
N ASP A 56 18.43 -8.58 8.19
CA ASP A 56 19.01 -7.45 8.92
C ASP A 56 20.26 -6.91 8.18
N TYR A 57 20.28 -7.03 6.85
CA TYR A 57 21.38 -6.52 6.03
C TYR A 57 21.39 -4.99 6.06
N TYR A 58 22.55 -4.44 6.41
CA TYR A 58 22.76 -3.02 6.68
C TYR A 58 23.87 -2.49 5.75
N PRO A 59 23.53 -1.96 4.56
CA PRO A 59 24.52 -1.47 3.61
C PRO A 59 25.05 -0.08 4.00
N ALA A 60 26.37 0.10 3.91
CA ALA A 60 27.05 1.40 3.85
C ALA A 60 26.58 2.48 4.86
N ASP A 61 26.32 2.06 6.10
CA ASP A 61 25.83 2.88 7.22
C ASP A 61 24.39 3.43 7.10
N ASP A 62 23.66 3.07 6.05
CA ASP A 62 22.29 3.53 5.78
C ASP A 62 21.24 2.46 6.16
N PRO A 63 20.45 2.69 7.22
CA PRO A 63 19.45 1.74 7.67
C PRO A 63 18.21 1.69 6.75
N GLU A 64 18.00 2.68 5.88
CA GLU A 64 16.79 2.80 5.05
C GLU A 64 16.60 1.61 4.12
N TRP A 65 17.70 1.07 3.59
CA TRP A 65 17.66 -0.13 2.76
C TRP A 65 17.11 -1.35 3.53
N THR A 66 17.52 -1.54 4.80
CA THR A 66 17.01 -2.62 5.65
C THR A 66 15.51 -2.48 5.89
N TYR A 67 15.04 -1.24 6.05
CA TYR A 67 13.63 -0.96 6.25
C TYR A 67 12.80 -1.26 5.00
N MET A 68 13.29 -0.88 3.82
CA MET A 68 12.66 -1.25 2.54
C MET A 68 12.55 -2.76 2.37
N LEU A 69 13.61 -3.50 2.72
CA LEU A 69 13.56 -4.97 2.75
C LEU A 69 12.49 -5.47 3.74
N GLY A 70 12.37 -4.84 4.91
CA GLY A 70 11.38 -5.17 5.95
C GLY A 70 9.93 -4.88 5.58
N ARG A 71 9.66 -3.92 4.69
CA ARG A 71 8.32 -3.57 4.17
C ARG A 71 7.75 -4.62 3.23
N GLN A 72 8.61 -5.37 2.55
CA GLN A 72 8.26 -6.46 1.64
C GLN A 72 7.30 -6.08 0.49
N SER A 73 7.45 -4.88 -0.11
CA SER A 73 6.68 -4.46 -1.29
C SER A 73 6.82 -5.44 -2.47
N TYR A 74 7.99 -6.05 -2.63
CA TYR A 74 8.26 -7.08 -3.64
C TYR A 74 7.37 -8.33 -3.52
N VAL A 75 6.79 -8.63 -2.34
CA VAL A 75 5.80 -9.71 -2.19
C VAL A 75 4.52 -9.37 -2.97
N LEU A 76 4.08 -8.10 -2.89
CA LEU A 76 2.92 -7.62 -3.62
C LEU A 76 3.19 -7.57 -5.13
N LEU A 77 4.38 -7.15 -5.55
CA LEU A 77 4.77 -7.18 -6.97
C LEU A 77 4.78 -8.59 -7.55
N LEU A 78 5.33 -9.57 -6.83
CA LEU A 78 5.27 -10.97 -7.25
C LEU A 78 3.83 -11.46 -7.38
N ALA A 79 2.93 -11.05 -6.48
CA ALA A 79 1.52 -11.43 -6.55
C ALA A 79 0.84 -10.86 -7.81
N ARG A 80 1.10 -9.59 -8.13
CA ARG A 80 0.61 -8.93 -9.36
C ARG A 80 1.07 -9.68 -10.60
N GLN A 81 2.35 -10.02 -10.67
CA GLN A 81 2.90 -10.78 -11.80
C GLN A 81 2.34 -12.21 -11.86
N GLY A 82 2.11 -12.85 -10.72
CA GLY A 82 1.40 -14.12 -10.62
C GLY A 82 -0.02 -14.04 -11.16
N ALA A 83 -0.78 -13.01 -10.80
CA ALA A 83 -2.14 -12.78 -11.30
C ALA A 83 -2.17 -12.57 -12.83
N LEU A 84 -1.25 -11.75 -13.35
CA LEU A 84 -1.14 -11.46 -14.78
C LEU A 84 -0.74 -12.69 -15.61
N THR A 85 0.17 -13.51 -15.10
CA THR A 85 0.76 -14.62 -15.89
C THR A 85 0.10 -15.97 -15.63
N GLY A 86 -0.53 -16.15 -14.46
CA GLY A 86 -1.04 -17.45 -14.01
C GLY A 86 0.05 -18.43 -13.55
N LYS A 87 1.32 -18.00 -13.46
CA LYS A 87 2.43 -18.91 -13.17
C LYS A 87 2.64 -19.09 -11.67
N LYS A 88 2.73 -20.36 -11.26
CA LYS A 88 2.91 -20.76 -9.86
C LYS A 88 4.25 -20.33 -9.25
N GLU A 89 5.29 -20.14 -10.06
CA GLU A 89 6.64 -19.76 -9.59
C GLU A 89 6.63 -18.49 -8.71
N TYR A 90 5.75 -17.53 -9.00
CA TYR A 90 5.58 -16.32 -8.22
C TYR A 90 4.99 -16.60 -6.84
N ALA A 91 3.97 -17.46 -6.75
CA ALA A 91 3.36 -17.89 -5.49
C ALA A 91 4.35 -18.71 -4.64
N ASP A 92 5.13 -19.60 -5.27
CA ASP A 92 6.17 -20.38 -4.60
C ASP A 92 7.26 -19.45 -4.04
N LYS A 93 7.64 -18.40 -4.78
CA LYS A 93 8.61 -17.41 -4.31
C LYS A 93 8.11 -16.58 -3.15
N ILE A 94 6.86 -16.12 -3.19
CA ILE A 94 6.22 -15.44 -2.06
C ILE A 94 6.20 -16.36 -0.84
N ALA A 95 5.86 -17.63 -1.02
CA ALA A 95 5.84 -18.59 0.07
C ALA A 95 7.21 -18.74 0.73
N TYR A 96 8.27 -18.76 -0.07
CA TYR A 96 9.66 -18.75 0.40
C TYR A 96 9.98 -17.47 1.20
N PHE A 97 9.73 -16.28 0.64
CA PHE A 97 10.08 -15.01 1.29
C PHE A 97 9.38 -14.83 2.64
N ILE A 98 8.06 -15.06 2.69
CA ILE A 98 7.30 -14.93 3.93
C ILE A 98 7.75 -15.97 4.96
N SER A 99 7.93 -17.23 4.54
CA SER A 99 8.34 -18.30 5.45
C SER A 99 9.73 -18.07 6.03
N ASP A 100 10.68 -17.67 5.19
CA ASP A 100 12.07 -17.44 5.61
C ASP A 100 12.19 -16.20 6.51
N PHE A 101 11.43 -15.13 6.23
CA PHE A 101 11.35 -13.97 7.13
C PHE A 101 10.82 -14.36 8.51
N ILE A 102 9.72 -15.12 8.56
CA ILE A 102 9.12 -15.57 9.83
C ILE A 102 10.12 -16.42 10.64
N ASP A 103 10.90 -17.29 9.98
CA ASP A 103 11.84 -18.18 10.67
C ASP A 103 13.13 -17.47 11.10
N ARG A 104 13.60 -16.48 10.34
CA ARG A 104 14.94 -15.90 10.51
C ARG A 104 14.97 -14.46 10.99
N SER A 105 13.83 -13.77 11.00
CA SER A 105 13.71 -12.40 11.50
C SER A 105 12.71 -12.32 12.65
N PRO A 106 12.99 -12.95 13.81
CA PRO A 106 12.10 -12.91 14.96
C PRO A 106 12.01 -11.49 15.55
N LEU A 107 10.89 -11.22 16.21
CA LEU A 107 10.74 -10.02 17.04
C LEU A 107 11.66 -10.11 18.26
N THR A 108 12.56 -9.15 18.39
CA THR A 108 13.55 -8.99 19.46
C THR A 108 13.72 -7.50 19.77
N GLU A 109 14.35 -7.13 20.88
CA GLU A 109 14.62 -5.71 21.16
C GLU A 109 15.48 -5.04 20.08
N HIS A 110 16.44 -5.75 19.50
CA HIS A 110 17.24 -5.25 18.37
C HIS A 110 16.39 -5.05 17.12
N SER A 111 15.58 -6.05 16.76
CA SER A 111 14.83 -5.99 15.51
C SER A 111 13.71 -4.95 15.52
N LYS A 112 13.23 -4.49 16.69
CA LYS A 112 12.30 -3.35 16.81
C LYS A 112 12.83 -2.06 16.17
N SER A 113 14.14 -1.87 16.11
CA SER A 113 14.77 -0.74 15.40
C SER A 113 15.18 -1.06 13.97
N THR A 114 15.02 -2.30 13.51
CA THR A 114 15.39 -2.73 12.14
C THR A 114 14.19 -3.35 11.41
N THR A 115 14.10 -4.68 11.34
CA THR A 115 13.09 -5.40 10.54
C THR A 115 11.67 -5.33 11.12
N TRP A 116 11.52 -4.89 12.37
CA TRP A 116 10.28 -4.76 13.11
C TRP A 116 9.99 -3.33 13.58
N ARG A 117 10.50 -2.29 12.89
CA ARG A 117 9.94 -0.93 13.11
C ARG A 117 8.44 -0.95 12.87
N THR A 118 7.69 -0.16 13.63
CA THR A 118 6.22 -0.20 13.61
C THR A 118 5.65 0.18 12.24
N LEU A 119 6.22 1.18 11.57
CA LEU A 119 5.84 1.55 10.20
C LEU A 119 6.00 0.37 9.24
N ASP A 120 7.21 -0.21 9.17
CA ASP A 120 7.52 -1.29 8.23
C ASP A 120 6.73 -2.57 8.54
N THR A 121 6.46 -2.83 9.83
CA THR A 121 5.63 -3.94 10.29
C THR A 121 4.18 -3.79 9.82
N GLY A 122 3.61 -2.59 9.90
CA GLY A 122 2.28 -2.29 9.36
C GLY A 122 2.19 -2.49 7.85
N ILE A 123 3.16 -1.92 7.11
CA ILE A 123 3.25 -2.05 5.64
C ILE A 123 3.39 -3.53 5.24
N ARG A 124 4.27 -4.29 5.92
CA ARG A 124 4.49 -5.71 5.66
C ARG A 124 3.21 -6.54 5.82
N MET A 125 2.44 -6.33 6.88
CA MET A 125 1.15 -7.01 7.05
C MET A 125 0.22 -6.73 5.87
N SER A 126 0.12 -5.46 5.45
CA SER A 126 -0.70 -5.08 4.29
C SER A 126 -0.23 -5.73 2.99
N ASN A 127 1.08 -5.79 2.75
CA ASN A 127 1.65 -6.42 1.55
C ASN A 127 1.40 -7.93 1.53
N TRP A 128 1.56 -8.62 2.66
CA TRP A 128 1.30 -10.06 2.76
C TRP A 128 -0.16 -10.41 2.50
N ILE A 129 -1.08 -9.67 3.11
CA ILE A 129 -2.52 -9.94 2.98
C ILE A 129 -3.01 -9.58 1.58
N SER A 130 -2.59 -8.43 1.04
CA SER A 130 -2.98 -8.02 -0.32
C SER A 130 -2.45 -8.98 -1.37
N ALA A 131 -1.23 -9.51 -1.19
CA ALA A 131 -0.67 -10.56 -2.05
C ALA A 131 -1.46 -11.87 -1.93
N TRP A 132 -1.84 -12.25 -0.70
CA TRP A 132 -2.67 -13.43 -0.45
C TRP A 132 -4.01 -13.34 -1.18
N ASP A 133 -4.79 -12.28 -0.91
CA ASP A 133 -6.14 -12.10 -1.45
C ASP A 133 -6.12 -12.11 -2.98
N MET A 134 -5.14 -11.43 -3.58
CA MET A 134 -4.97 -11.38 -5.04
C MET A 134 -4.68 -12.75 -5.65
N LEU A 135 -3.81 -13.54 -5.03
CA LEU A 135 -3.48 -14.88 -5.50
C LEU A 135 -4.61 -15.87 -5.24
N ASP A 136 -5.36 -15.73 -4.15
CA ASP A 136 -6.51 -16.57 -3.83
C ASP A 136 -7.62 -16.41 -4.88
N GLU A 137 -7.92 -15.16 -5.27
CA GLU A 137 -8.85 -14.85 -6.37
C GLU A 137 -8.41 -15.45 -7.72
N CYS A 138 -7.11 -15.70 -7.90
CA CYS A 138 -6.54 -16.36 -9.08
C CYS A 138 -6.39 -17.88 -8.94
N GLY A 139 -6.72 -18.48 -7.78
CA GLY A 139 -6.50 -19.91 -7.50
C GLY A 139 -5.02 -20.29 -7.36
N LEU A 140 -4.16 -19.33 -7.00
CA LEU A 140 -2.71 -19.48 -6.89
C LEU A 140 -2.18 -19.31 -5.45
N ALA A 141 -3.03 -19.02 -4.47
CA ALA A 141 -2.60 -18.76 -3.10
C ALA A 141 -1.75 -19.93 -2.54
N PRO A 142 -0.62 -19.64 -1.86
CA PRO A 142 0.24 -20.67 -1.27
C PRO A 142 -0.36 -21.23 0.03
N VAL A 143 -1.43 -22.03 -0.10
CA VAL A 143 -2.20 -22.62 1.00
C VAL A 143 -1.36 -23.32 2.07
N GLN A 144 -0.21 -23.86 1.69
CA GLN A 144 0.71 -24.55 2.60
C GLN A 144 1.28 -23.67 3.72
N ILE A 145 1.26 -22.34 3.57
CA ILE A 145 1.81 -21.41 4.57
C ILE A 145 0.76 -20.55 5.26
N LEU A 146 -0.54 -20.77 5.01
CA LEU A 146 -1.62 -19.94 5.57
C LEU A 146 -1.58 -19.88 7.09
N ASP A 147 -1.45 -21.03 7.76
CA ASP A 147 -1.43 -21.10 9.23
C ASP A 147 -0.19 -20.41 9.81
N LYS A 148 0.94 -20.49 9.08
CA LYS A 148 2.19 -19.80 9.44
C LYS A 148 2.02 -18.29 9.32
N ILE A 149 1.40 -17.81 8.24
CA ILE A 149 1.04 -16.39 8.05
C ILE A 149 0.13 -15.94 9.19
N LYS A 150 -0.99 -16.64 9.43
CA LYS A 150 -1.96 -16.27 10.47
C LYS A 150 -1.34 -16.21 11.86
N THR A 151 -0.47 -17.16 12.19
CA THR A 151 0.26 -17.17 13.47
C THR A 151 1.20 -15.97 13.57
N SER A 152 1.95 -15.68 12.52
CA SER A 152 2.84 -14.52 12.49
C SER A 152 2.08 -13.19 12.55
N LEU A 153 0.94 -13.05 11.86
CA LEU A 153 0.10 -11.86 11.90
C LEU A 153 -0.41 -11.58 13.32
N LYS A 154 -0.75 -12.60 14.12
CA LYS A 154 -1.08 -12.41 15.54
C LYS A 154 0.09 -11.82 16.32
N THR A 155 1.30 -12.34 16.14
CA THR A 155 2.51 -11.75 16.74
C THR A 155 2.74 -10.30 16.29
N HIS A 156 2.48 -9.98 15.02
CA HIS A 156 2.57 -8.60 14.52
C HIS A 156 1.54 -7.69 15.18
N ILE A 157 0.27 -8.12 15.27
CA ILE A 157 -0.80 -7.37 15.94
C ILE A 157 -0.46 -7.15 17.41
N ASP A 158 -0.09 -8.20 18.15
CA ASP A 158 0.26 -8.12 19.58
C ASP A 158 1.39 -7.11 19.82
N TYR A 159 2.42 -7.14 18.95
CA TYR A 159 3.51 -6.18 19.00
C TYR A 159 3.02 -4.76 18.73
N MET A 160 2.30 -4.53 17.63
CA MET A 160 1.81 -3.20 17.27
C MET A 160 0.89 -2.61 18.34
N LEU A 161 0.03 -3.43 18.97
CA LEU A 161 -0.84 -3.01 20.07
C LEU A 161 -0.08 -2.74 21.38
N SER A 162 1.14 -3.27 21.53
CA SER A 162 1.99 -3.02 22.70
C SER A 162 2.72 -1.67 22.65
N VAL A 163 2.76 -1.01 21.50
CA VAL A 163 3.46 0.26 21.28
C VAL A 163 2.43 1.40 21.18
N ASP A 164 2.29 2.18 22.24
CA ASP A 164 1.52 3.43 22.24
C ASP A 164 2.44 4.59 22.65
N THR A 165 2.80 5.42 21.68
CA THR A 165 3.67 6.59 21.92
C THR A 165 3.04 7.84 21.31
N PRO A 166 3.27 9.03 21.90
CA PRO A 166 2.84 10.29 21.29
C PRO A 166 3.38 10.49 19.87
N PHE A 167 4.57 9.96 19.58
CA PHE A 167 5.17 10.01 18.25
C PHE A 167 4.26 9.36 17.19
N LEU A 168 3.72 8.16 17.46
CA LEU A 168 2.86 7.47 16.50
C LEU A 168 1.58 8.26 16.20
N ARG A 169 1.03 8.95 17.20
CA ARG A 169 -0.19 9.75 17.02
C ARG A 169 0.00 10.97 16.14
N LEU A 170 1.23 11.49 16.09
CA LEU A 170 1.57 12.67 15.29
C LEU A 170 2.16 12.28 13.94
N SER A 171 2.97 11.24 13.86
CA SER A 171 3.62 10.85 12.61
C SER A 171 2.69 10.09 11.67
N ASN A 172 2.98 10.14 10.37
CA ASN A 172 2.45 9.27 9.32
C ASN A 172 2.52 7.77 9.70
N TRP A 173 3.46 7.40 10.57
CA TRP A 173 3.62 6.06 11.12
C TRP A 173 2.37 5.52 11.82
N GLY A 174 1.60 6.37 12.52
CA GLY A 174 0.39 5.95 13.23
C GLY A 174 -0.66 5.41 12.27
N VAL A 175 -1.12 6.25 11.35
CA VAL A 175 -2.18 5.89 10.39
C VAL A 175 -1.74 4.73 9.49
N ILE A 176 -0.50 4.75 8.99
CA ILE A 176 0.02 3.68 8.13
C ILE A 176 0.11 2.36 8.92
N GLY A 177 0.71 2.39 10.11
CA GLY A 177 0.85 1.23 10.98
C GLY A 177 -0.50 0.62 11.38
N ASN A 178 -1.42 1.45 11.88
CA ASN A 178 -2.75 1.04 12.30
C ASN A 178 -3.60 0.53 11.13
N SER A 179 -3.42 1.05 9.91
CA SER A 179 -4.10 0.52 8.71
C SER A 179 -3.69 -0.93 8.41
N GLY A 180 -2.42 -1.27 8.63
CA GLY A 180 -1.90 -2.64 8.49
C GLY A 180 -2.49 -3.58 9.54
N VAL A 181 -2.57 -3.13 10.80
CA VAL A 181 -3.23 -3.87 11.89
C VAL A 181 -4.71 -4.08 11.58
N TYR A 182 -5.41 -3.06 11.09
CA TYR A 182 -6.81 -3.15 10.70
C TYR A 182 -7.03 -4.23 9.62
N GLN A 183 -6.22 -4.23 8.55
CA GLN A 183 -6.31 -5.24 7.50
C GLN A 183 -6.02 -6.65 8.04
N ALA A 184 -5.00 -6.80 8.91
CA ALA A 184 -4.67 -8.08 9.54
C ALA A 184 -5.77 -8.60 10.45
N ALA A 185 -6.41 -7.71 11.23
CA ALA A 185 -7.53 -8.06 12.08
C ALA A 185 -8.71 -8.58 11.26
N LEU A 186 -9.08 -7.90 10.16
CA LEU A 186 -10.14 -8.36 9.25
C LEU A 186 -9.80 -9.73 8.64
N PHE A 187 -8.57 -9.91 8.17
CA PHE A 187 -8.10 -11.19 7.61
C PHE A 187 -8.18 -12.36 8.61
N LEU A 188 -7.99 -12.08 9.90
CA LEU A 188 -8.07 -13.05 10.99
C LEU A 188 -9.48 -13.22 11.56
N GLY A 189 -10.44 -12.37 11.17
CA GLY A 189 -11.78 -12.32 11.77
C GLY A 189 -11.80 -11.74 13.19
N ASP A 190 -10.81 -10.91 13.54
CA ASP A 190 -10.72 -10.21 14.82
C ASP A 190 -11.46 -8.86 14.76
N GLU A 191 -12.76 -8.92 14.99
CA GLU A 191 -13.68 -7.78 14.95
C GLU A 191 -13.37 -6.72 16.02
N GLU A 192 -12.84 -7.13 17.18
CA GLU A 192 -12.51 -6.23 18.28
C GLU A 192 -11.31 -5.36 17.90
N THR A 193 -10.23 -5.99 17.43
CA THR A 193 -9.04 -5.26 16.98
C THR A 193 -9.36 -4.38 15.78
N ALA A 194 -10.15 -4.85 14.81
CA ALA A 194 -10.57 -4.03 13.67
C ALA A 194 -11.30 -2.76 14.13
N SER A 195 -12.30 -2.90 15.02
CA SER A 195 -13.06 -1.77 15.55
C SER A 195 -12.21 -0.83 16.43
N ARG A 196 -11.17 -1.35 17.09
CA ARG A 196 -10.20 -0.53 17.81
C ARG A 196 -9.35 0.31 16.86
N MET A 197 -8.86 -0.27 15.77
CA MET A 197 -8.06 0.46 14.78
C MET A 197 -8.86 1.54 14.07
N GLU A 198 -10.14 1.32 13.77
CA GLU A 198 -11.03 2.37 13.23
C GLU A 198 -11.05 3.61 14.12
N LYS A 199 -11.10 3.43 15.45
CA LYS A 199 -11.08 4.55 16.41
C LYS A 199 -9.72 5.24 16.44
N TYR A 200 -8.63 4.47 16.46
CA TYR A 200 -7.27 5.04 16.49
C TYR A 200 -6.98 5.83 15.23
N ILE A 201 -7.30 5.28 14.05
CA ILE A 201 -7.13 5.96 12.78
C ILE A 201 -8.00 7.22 12.73
N ALA A 202 -9.24 7.17 13.22
CA ALA A 202 -10.10 8.36 13.30
C ALA A 202 -9.50 9.46 14.21
N ASP A 203 -9.00 9.09 15.39
CA ASP A 203 -8.36 10.02 16.32
C ASP A 203 -7.08 10.63 15.71
N GLU A 204 -6.25 9.81 15.06
CA GLU A 204 -5.03 10.26 14.39
C GLU A 204 -5.33 11.21 13.23
N LEU A 205 -6.28 10.89 12.36
CA LEU A 205 -6.68 11.76 11.25
C LEU A 205 -7.25 13.11 11.75
N SER A 206 -7.92 13.12 12.91
CA SER A 206 -8.41 14.38 13.52
C SER A 206 -7.30 15.33 13.96
N ILE A 207 -6.09 14.80 14.16
CA ILE A 207 -4.90 15.55 14.57
C ILE A 207 -4.02 15.85 13.36
N GLN A 208 -3.93 14.90 12.43
CA GLN A 208 -2.95 14.92 11.35
C GLN A 208 -3.45 15.56 10.04
N VAL A 209 -4.76 15.72 9.85
CA VAL A 209 -5.32 16.28 8.62
C VAL A 209 -5.93 17.65 8.89
N ASP A 210 -5.34 18.68 8.30
CA ASP A 210 -5.81 20.05 8.39
C ASP A 210 -7.15 20.26 7.64
N PRO A 211 -7.93 21.31 7.95
CA PRO A 211 -9.23 21.56 7.32
C PRO A 211 -9.20 21.71 5.79
N ASP A 212 -8.03 22.01 5.21
CA ASP A 212 -7.83 22.10 3.76
C ASP A 212 -7.49 20.74 3.10
N GLY A 213 -7.37 19.69 3.91
CA GLY A 213 -7.09 18.32 3.51
C GLY A 213 -5.61 17.94 3.54
N TRP A 214 -4.70 18.85 3.92
CA TRP A 214 -3.28 18.51 3.99
C TRP A 214 -2.92 17.69 5.22
N HIS A 215 -2.05 16.71 5.02
CA HIS A 215 -1.37 16.05 6.12
C HIS A 215 -0.35 17.02 6.75
N TRP A 216 -0.34 17.08 8.09
CA TRP A 216 0.38 18.11 8.84
C TRP A 216 1.91 18.06 8.66
N GLU A 217 2.49 16.93 8.22
CA GLU A 217 3.95 16.82 8.01
C GLU A 217 4.43 17.63 6.79
N GLN A 218 3.52 18.15 5.95
CA GLN A 218 3.84 19.05 4.83
C GLN A 218 4.84 18.46 3.82
N SER A 219 4.86 17.13 3.70
CA SER A 219 5.57 16.35 2.68
C SER A 219 4.54 15.69 1.75
N PRO A 220 4.52 15.99 0.43
CA PRO A 220 3.65 15.32 -0.53
C PRO A 220 3.77 13.79 -0.55
N MET A 221 4.97 13.24 -0.36
CA MET A 221 5.21 11.80 -0.25
C MET A 221 4.51 11.21 0.99
N TYR A 222 4.72 11.81 2.16
CA TYR A 222 4.07 11.32 3.39
C TYR A 222 2.55 11.50 3.34
N HIS A 223 2.08 12.60 2.72
CA HIS A 223 0.65 12.77 2.43
C HIS A 223 0.12 11.60 1.60
N ALA A 224 0.82 11.23 0.52
CA ALA A 224 0.41 10.16 -0.37
C ALA A 224 0.43 8.78 0.31
N GLU A 225 1.42 8.51 1.16
CA GLU A 225 1.50 7.27 1.94
C GLU A 225 0.35 7.15 2.95
N VAL A 226 0.06 8.22 3.69
CA VAL A 226 -1.10 8.26 4.62
C VAL A 226 -2.40 8.14 3.84
N LEU A 227 -2.55 8.87 2.72
CA LEU A 227 -3.74 8.75 1.88
C LEU A 227 -3.92 7.33 1.36
N THR A 228 -2.86 6.67 0.90
CA THR A 228 -2.91 5.26 0.45
C THR A 228 -3.38 4.33 1.56
N ALA A 229 -2.91 4.52 2.79
CA ALA A 229 -3.38 3.79 3.97
C ALA A 229 -4.87 4.04 4.25
N VAL A 230 -5.33 5.30 4.18
CA VAL A 230 -6.75 5.66 4.38
C VAL A 230 -7.65 5.07 3.29
N LEU A 231 -7.27 5.19 2.02
CA LEU A 231 -8.01 4.61 0.89
C LEU A 231 -8.14 3.09 1.03
N ARG A 232 -7.08 2.42 1.52
CA ARG A 232 -7.13 0.99 1.84
C ARG A 232 -8.16 0.67 2.92
N VAL A 233 -8.19 1.44 4.01
CA VAL A 233 -9.18 1.27 5.09
C VAL A 233 -10.61 1.44 4.56
N VAL A 234 -10.85 2.49 3.76
CA VAL A 234 -12.16 2.74 3.13
C VAL A 234 -12.57 1.60 2.21
N ARG A 235 -11.66 1.13 1.35
CA ARG A 235 -11.90 -0.03 0.46
C ARG A 235 -12.26 -1.28 1.25
N LEU A 236 -11.47 -1.60 2.28
CA LEU A 236 -11.70 -2.79 3.11
C LEU A 236 -13.01 -2.69 3.88
N ALA A 237 -13.34 -1.52 4.43
CA ALA A 237 -14.63 -1.32 5.10
C ALA A 237 -15.81 -1.59 4.17
N LYS A 238 -15.76 -1.12 2.91
CA LYS A 238 -16.77 -1.45 1.90
C LYS A 238 -16.86 -2.96 1.65
N ARG A 239 -15.73 -3.62 1.41
CA ARG A 239 -15.67 -5.06 1.12
C ARG A 239 -16.22 -5.92 2.27
N TYR A 240 -15.98 -5.50 3.51
CA TYR A 240 -16.43 -6.20 4.72
C TYR A 240 -17.78 -5.67 5.26
N GLY A 241 -18.44 -4.72 4.58
CA GLY A 241 -19.73 -4.17 5.00
C GLY A 241 -19.69 -3.37 6.31
N ARG A 242 -18.56 -2.74 6.62
CA ARG A 242 -18.32 -2.01 7.86
C ARG A 242 -18.65 -0.52 7.73
N ILE A 243 -19.17 0.07 8.81
CA ILE A 243 -19.45 1.50 8.92
C ILE A 243 -18.29 2.16 9.64
N LEU A 244 -17.51 2.97 8.93
CA LEU A 244 -16.39 3.71 9.51
C LEU A 244 -16.87 4.99 10.23
N PRO A 245 -16.12 5.47 11.24
CA PRO A 245 -16.20 6.87 11.66
C PRO A 245 -16.09 7.81 10.46
N SER A 246 -17.01 8.77 10.32
CA SER A 246 -17.13 9.57 9.09
C SER A 246 -15.87 10.35 8.75
N ILE A 247 -15.11 10.76 9.78
CA ILE A 247 -13.82 11.44 9.62
C ILE A 247 -12.83 10.66 8.75
N ILE A 248 -12.84 9.33 8.76
CA ILE A 248 -11.93 8.53 7.91
C ILE A 248 -12.27 8.72 6.44
N THR A 249 -13.56 8.64 6.10
CA THR A 249 -14.03 8.85 4.72
C THR A 249 -13.95 10.30 4.28
N GLU A 250 -14.19 11.25 5.19
CA GLU A 250 -14.08 12.69 4.94
C GLU A 250 -12.62 13.09 4.71
N ALA A 251 -11.69 12.64 5.56
CA ALA A 251 -10.26 12.88 5.43
C ALA A 251 -9.71 12.27 4.14
N GLY A 252 -10.05 11.03 3.81
CA GLY A 252 -9.58 10.41 2.57
C GLY A 252 -10.04 11.17 1.32
N LEU A 253 -11.27 11.69 1.32
CA LEU A 253 -11.75 12.54 0.23
C LEU A 253 -11.05 13.90 0.21
N SER A 254 -10.92 14.60 1.35
CA SER A 254 -10.28 15.92 1.41
C SER A 254 -8.80 15.87 1.04
N MET A 255 -8.07 14.86 1.50
CA MET A 255 -6.68 14.60 1.13
C MET A 255 -6.55 14.34 -0.38
N SER A 256 -7.41 13.49 -0.95
CA SER A 256 -7.42 13.25 -2.41
C SER A 256 -7.64 14.55 -3.20
N LEU A 257 -8.55 15.40 -2.74
CA LEU A 257 -8.80 16.71 -3.34
C LEU A 257 -7.63 17.67 -3.16
N ALA A 258 -6.89 17.60 -2.05
CA ALA A 258 -5.67 18.38 -1.84
C ALA A 258 -4.60 17.99 -2.87
N VAL A 259 -4.35 16.69 -3.07
CA VAL A 259 -3.44 16.17 -4.11
C VAL A 259 -3.87 16.66 -5.51
N ALA A 260 -5.15 16.56 -5.84
CA ALA A 260 -5.66 17.00 -7.14
C ALA A 260 -5.47 18.51 -7.39
N LYS A 261 -5.60 19.33 -6.35
CA LYS A 261 -5.39 20.79 -6.41
C LYS A 261 -3.91 21.18 -6.51
N SER A 262 -3.02 20.37 -5.94
CA SER A 262 -1.59 20.67 -5.88
C SER A 262 -0.76 19.99 -6.97
N ALA A 263 -1.33 19.04 -7.70
CA ALA A 263 -0.64 18.41 -8.83
C ALA A 263 -0.20 19.47 -9.85
N LYS A 264 1.05 19.42 -10.27
CA LYS A 264 1.58 20.25 -11.36
C LYS A 264 0.81 19.95 -12.66
N PRO A 265 0.87 20.82 -13.69
CA PRO A 265 0.21 20.57 -14.97
C PRO A 265 0.64 19.26 -15.68
N ASN A 266 1.80 18.72 -15.35
CA ASN A 266 2.26 17.41 -15.84
C ASN A 266 1.77 16.23 -14.99
N HIS A 267 0.93 16.46 -13.98
CA HIS A 267 0.38 15.52 -13.00
C HIS A 267 1.33 15.01 -11.92
N TYR A 268 2.52 15.61 -11.80
CA TYR A 268 3.46 15.21 -10.77
C TYR A 268 3.29 16.06 -9.50
N GLN A 269 3.65 15.50 -8.35
CA GLN A 269 3.71 16.26 -7.10
C GLN A 269 4.89 17.24 -7.06
N PHE A 270 4.84 18.19 -6.13
CA PHE A 270 6.00 19.02 -5.81
C PHE A 270 6.98 18.26 -4.92
N MET A 271 8.27 18.46 -5.14
CA MET A 271 9.35 17.89 -4.31
C MET A 271 9.59 18.75 -3.06
N GLN A 272 8.53 19.03 -2.30
CA GLN A 272 8.62 19.81 -1.06
C GLN A 272 8.86 18.89 0.14
N GLY A 273 9.77 19.27 1.04
CA GLY A 273 10.11 18.42 2.17
C GLY A 273 10.82 17.16 1.68
N ASP A 274 10.50 16.03 2.30
CA ASP A 274 11.05 14.72 1.95
C ASP A 274 10.13 14.07 0.90
N SER A 275 10.27 14.46 -0.37
CA SER A 275 9.37 14.05 -1.45
C SER A 275 10.02 14.08 -2.83
N ASP A 276 9.71 13.06 -3.64
CA ASP A 276 10.20 12.90 -5.01
C ASP A 276 9.23 13.41 -6.08
N ASP A 277 9.71 13.46 -7.33
CA ASP A 277 8.92 13.76 -8.51
C ASP A 277 8.08 12.54 -8.93
N THR A 278 6.94 12.35 -8.27
CA THR A 278 6.03 11.21 -8.50
C THR A 278 4.73 11.62 -9.19
N ASP A 279 4.28 10.83 -10.18
CA ASP A 279 2.99 10.99 -10.86
C ASP A 279 1.84 10.58 -9.93
N VAL A 280 0.94 11.51 -9.62
CA VAL A 280 -0.15 11.29 -8.66
C VAL A 280 -1.43 10.73 -9.30
N ARG A 281 -1.48 10.56 -10.62
CA ARG A 281 -2.71 10.11 -11.31
C ARG A 281 -3.18 8.75 -10.84
N GLY A 282 -2.28 7.82 -10.52
CA GLY A 282 -2.65 6.51 -9.98
C GLY A 282 -3.41 6.63 -8.65
N LEU A 283 -2.87 7.41 -7.72
CA LEU A 283 -3.49 7.68 -6.42
C LEU A 283 -4.88 8.33 -6.56
N LEU A 284 -4.98 9.34 -7.44
CA LEU A 284 -6.25 10.04 -7.71
C LEU A 284 -7.27 9.13 -8.41
N THR A 285 -6.84 8.21 -9.26
CA THR A 285 -7.71 7.25 -9.95
C THR A 285 -8.31 6.26 -8.96
N GLY A 286 -7.48 5.69 -8.08
CA GLY A 286 -7.95 4.83 -6.97
C GLY A 286 -8.95 5.55 -6.06
N ALA A 287 -8.68 6.80 -5.71
CA ALA A 287 -9.61 7.63 -4.94
C ALA A 287 -10.91 7.91 -5.70
N ALA A 288 -10.85 8.20 -7.00
CA ALA A 288 -12.02 8.43 -7.84
C ALA A 288 -12.93 7.19 -7.92
N ILE A 289 -12.35 5.99 -8.01
CA ILE A 289 -13.08 4.71 -7.97
C ILE A 289 -13.80 4.57 -6.62
N LEU A 290 -13.09 4.79 -5.51
CA LEU A 290 -13.66 4.60 -4.17
C LEU A 290 -14.73 5.65 -3.83
N TYR A 291 -14.55 6.91 -4.21
CA TYR A 291 -15.49 7.98 -3.87
C TYR A 291 -16.52 8.27 -4.96
N GLN A 292 -16.42 7.64 -6.12
CA GLN A 292 -17.24 7.95 -7.31
C GLN A 292 -17.21 9.45 -7.62
N SER A 293 -16.02 10.07 -7.51
CA SER A 293 -15.82 11.51 -7.68
C SER A 293 -15.41 11.87 -9.10
N ALA A 294 -16.29 12.60 -9.79
CA ALA A 294 -16.05 13.13 -11.13
C ALA A 294 -14.85 14.08 -11.18
N GLU A 295 -14.65 14.84 -10.10
CA GLU A 295 -13.51 15.73 -9.90
C GLU A 295 -12.19 14.95 -9.83
N LEU A 296 -12.10 13.93 -8.98
CA LEU A 296 -10.89 13.11 -8.88
C LEU A 296 -10.62 12.36 -10.19
N LYS A 297 -11.65 11.86 -10.88
CA LYS A 297 -11.50 11.22 -12.20
C LYS A 297 -10.92 12.17 -13.26
N PHE A 298 -11.27 13.45 -13.22
CA PHE A 298 -10.71 14.44 -14.14
C PHE A 298 -9.19 14.62 -13.96
N HIS A 299 -8.72 14.56 -12.71
CA HIS A 299 -7.30 14.74 -12.39
C HIS A 299 -6.48 13.43 -12.41
N GLY A 300 -7.14 12.28 -12.38
CA GLY A 300 -6.52 10.96 -12.55
C GLY A 300 -6.44 10.50 -14.01
N PHE A 301 -6.24 9.20 -14.20
CA PHE A 301 -6.32 8.55 -15.51
C PHE A 301 -7.78 8.38 -15.94
N GLN A 302 -8.02 8.42 -17.25
CA GLN A 302 -9.37 8.23 -17.82
C GLN A 302 -9.82 6.77 -17.83
N GLN A 303 -8.86 5.86 -17.66
CA GLN A 303 -9.04 4.43 -17.43
C GLN A 303 -8.51 4.10 -16.02
N PRO A 304 -8.92 2.98 -15.41
CA PRO A 304 -8.35 2.54 -14.14
C PRO A 304 -6.83 2.46 -14.25
N ASP A 305 -6.14 2.99 -13.24
CA ASP A 305 -4.69 2.90 -13.15
C ASP A 305 -4.25 1.46 -12.93
N PHE A 306 -2.96 1.20 -13.19
CA PHE A 306 -2.40 -0.14 -13.11
C PHE A 306 -2.60 -0.80 -11.74
N GLU A 307 -2.50 -0.02 -10.65
CA GLU A 307 -2.65 -0.54 -9.29
C GLU A 307 -4.10 -0.89 -8.96
N SER A 308 -5.03 -0.04 -9.38
CA SER A 308 -6.46 -0.26 -9.17
C SER A 308 -6.98 -1.52 -9.84
N LEU A 309 -6.40 -1.94 -10.96
CA LEU A 309 -6.81 -3.15 -11.67
C LEU A 309 -6.76 -4.41 -10.80
N PHE A 310 -5.86 -4.46 -9.80
CA PHE A 310 -5.66 -5.66 -8.97
C PHE A 310 -6.63 -5.80 -7.80
N TRP A 311 -7.49 -4.81 -7.56
CA TRP A 311 -8.46 -4.86 -6.47
C TRP A 311 -9.86 -4.34 -6.83
N ILE A 312 -10.03 -3.70 -7.98
CA ILE A 312 -11.33 -3.20 -8.44
C ILE A 312 -12.26 -4.34 -8.88
N HIS A 313 -13.52 -4.28 -8.47
CA HIS A 313 -14.56 -5.22 -8.92
C HIS A 313 -15.30 -4.73 -10.18
N GLU A 314 -16.00 -5.64 -10.86
CA GLU A 314 -16.62 -5.35 -12.18
C GLU A 314 -17.70 -4.26 -12.12
N ASP A 315 -18.42 -4.15 -11.00
CA ASP A 315 -19.41 -3.10 -10.74
C ASP A 315 -18.75 -1.74 -10.50
N GLU A 316 -17.70 -1.69 -9.68
CA GLU A 316 -16.90 -0.47 -9.45
C GLU A 316 -16.23 0.02 -10.74
N LEU A 317 -15.72 -0.90 -11.55
CA LEU A 317 -15.14 -0.62 -12.87
C LEU A 317 -16.19 -0.02 -13.82
N SER A 318 -17.38 -0.60 -13.87
CA SER A 318 -18.48 -0.12 -14.69
C SER A 318 -18.94 1.27 -14.25
N ALA A 319 -19.05 1.49 -12.93
CA ALA A 319 -19.40 2.77 -12.35
C ALA A 319 -18.33 3.83 -12.64
N PHE A 320 -17.04 3.48 -12.52
CA PHE A 320 -15.95 4.36 -12.87
C PHE A 320 -15.99 4.78 -14.34
N TYR A 321 -16.23 3.87 -15.29
CA TYR A 321 -16.36 4.24 -16.70
C TYR A 321 -17.58 5.12 -16.99
N ALA A 322 -18.70 4.88 -16.30
CA ALA A 322 -19.92 5.68 -16.45
C ALA A 322 -19.80 7.10 -15.86
N LEU A 323 -18.86 7.32 -14.94
CA LEU A 323 -18.63 8.61 -14.30
C LEU A 323 -18.11 9.65 -15.31
N GLU A 324 -18.84 10.73 -15.54
CA GLU A 324 -18.42 11.82 -16.41
C GLU A 324 -17.39 12.71 -15.68
N ALA A 325 -16.17 12.78 -16.20
CA ALA A 325 -15.09 13.55 -15.58
C ALA A 325 -15.40 15.05 -15.63
N LYS A 326 -15.18 15.74 -14.50
CA LYS A 326 -15.48 17.17 -14.36
C LYS A 326 -14.31 17.89 -13.67
N PRO A 327 -13.85 19.05 -14.14
CA PRO A 327 -12.79 19.78 -13.47
C PRO A 327 -13.22 20.25 -12.08
N LEU A 328 -12.25 20.36 -11.16
CA LEU A 328 -12.46 21.05 -9.90
C LEU A 328 -12.93 22.50 -10.15
N PRO A 329 -13.84 23.05 -9.31
CA PRO A 329 -14.21 24.44 -9.41
C PRO A 329 -12.96 25.31 -9.28
N LEU A 330 -12.80 26.27 -10.21
CA LEU A 330 -11.77 27.30 -10.05
C LEU A 330 -12.02 27.99 -8.72
N LEU A 331 -10.96 28.15 -7.91
CA LEU A 331 -11.00 28.99 -6.72
C LEU A 331 -11.33 30.41 -7.19
N THR A 332 -12.58 30.81 -7.05
CA THR A 332 -12.98 32.21 -7.21
C THR A 332 -12.38 32.95 -6.04
N ALA A 333 -11.49 33.90 -6.32
CA ALA A 333 -10.97 34.81 -5.30
C ALA A 333 -12.17 35.57 -4.70
N ASN A 334 -12.45 35.32 -3.42
CA ASN A 334 -13.37 36.13 -2.63
C ASN A 334 -12.66 37.36 -2.07
#